data_AF-A0A5E4IKV3-F1
#
_entry.id   AF-A0A5E4IKV3-F1
#
_cell.length_a   1.000
_cell.length_b   1.000
_cell.length_c   1.000
_cell.angle_alpha   90.00
_cell.angle_beta   90.00
_cell.angle_gamma   90.00
#
_symmetry.space_group_name_H-M   'P 1'
#
loop_
_entity.id
_entity.type
_entity.pdbx_description
1 polymer ?
#
loop_
_entity_poly.entity_id
_entity_poly.type
_entity_poly.pdbx_seq_one_letter_code
_entity_poly.pdbx_strand_id
1 'polypeptide(L)'
;MLNHVVYSIGVDHPIRPIEPLPPLPNIPRGSLLVVEGRAPIWRYGMALHLLHGSPAAAIAFYDPRLGAVIVASHNPSFTIGQVVDVTIPEEK
;
A
#
# COMPACT_ATOMS: atom_id res chain seq x y z
N MET A 1 10.91 -4.06 -15.02
CA MET A 1 10.42 -3.29 -13.85
C MET A 1 9.49 -4.18 -13.08
N LEU A 2 9.55 -4.12 -11.75
CA LEU A 2 8.65 -4.87 -10.89
C LEU A 2 7.23 -4.31 -11.09
N ASN A 3 6.24 -5.16 -11.39
CA ASN A 3 4.86 -4.69 -11.59
C ASN A 3 4.27 -4.33 -10.22
N HIS A 4 4.14 -3.04 -9.94
CA HIS A 4 3.52 -2.53 -8.73
C HIS A 4 2.16 -1.89 -9.02
N VAL A 5 1.24 -2.07 -8.08
CA VAL A 5 -0.05 -1.40 -8.04
C VAL A 5 -0.02 -0.40 -6.90
N VAL A 6 -0.54 0.80 -7.13
CA VAL A 6 -0.66 1.83 -6.09
C VAL A 6 -2.10 1.84 -5.55
N TYR A 7 -2.23 1.91 -4.23
CA TYR A 7 -3.50 2.07 -3.54
C TYR A 7 -3.45 3.33 -2.67
N SER A 8 -4.04 4.40 -3.20
CA SER A 8 -4.12 5.70 -2.54
C SER A 8 -5.22 5.69 -1.47
N ILE A 9 -4.83 5.86 -0.21
CA ILE A 9 -5.75 5.96 0.94
C ILE A 9 -5.81 7.36 1.55
N GLY A 10 -5.11 8.32 0.93
CA GLY A 10 -5.02 9.71 1.35
C GLY A 10 -6.39 10.38 1.46
N VAL A 11 -6.46 11.36 2.35
CA VAL A 11 -7.67 12.17 2.59
C VAL A 11 -7.30 13.64 2.67
N ASP A 12 -8.19 14.50 2.19
CA ASP A 12 -8.04 15.97 2.15
C ASP A 12 -8.75 16.69 3.32
N HIS A 13 -9.43 15.93 4.18
CA HIS A 13 -10.15 16.44 5.35
C HIS A 13 -10.02 15.49 6.55
N PRO A 14 -10.31 15.95 7.79
CA PRO A 14 -10.37 15.07 8.95
C PRO A 14 -11.44 13.99 8.79
N ILE A 15 -11.04 12.74 8.96
CA ILE A 15 -11.92 11.57 8.85
C ILE A 15 -12.14 10.88 10.21
N ARG A 16 -13.24 10.14 10.31
CA ARG A 16 -13.60 9.28 11.45
C ARG A 16 -13.24 7.82 11.17
N PRO A 17 -12.97 7.00 12.20
CA PRO A 17 -12.63 5.58 12.02
C PRO A 17 -13.68 4.71 11.32
N ILE A 18 -14.95 5.13 11.33
CA ILE A 18 -16.05 4.41 10.66
C ILE A 18 -16.09 4.64 9.15
N GLU A 19 -15.39 5.66 8.65
CA GLU A 19 -15.38 5.98 7.23
C GLU A 19 -14.59 4.94 6.44
N PRO A 20 -15.15 4.42 5.33
CA PRO A 20 -14.57 3.29 4.64
C PRO A 20 -13.25 3.65 3.95
N LEU A 21 -12.47 2.61 3.66
CA LEU A 21 -11.36 2.70 2.72
C LEU A 21 -11.88 2.89 1.28
N PRO A 22 -11.11 3.51 0.37
CA PRO A 22 -11.51 3.62 -1.03
C PRO A 22 -11.64 2.23 -1.69
N PRO A 23 -12.38 2.09 -2.80
CA PRO A 23 -12.48 0.82 -3.52
C PRO A 23 -11.10 0.25 -3.88
N LEU A 24 -10.95 -1.07 -3.78
CA LEU A 24 -9.69 -1.72 -4.15
C LEU A 24 -9.40 -1.55 -5.65
N PRO A 25 -8.14 -1.27 -6.02
CA PRO A 25 -7.73 -1.30 -7.42
C PRO A 25 -7.75 -2.74 -7.95
N ASN A 26 -7.56 -2.91 -9.26
CA ASN A 26 -7.24 -4.24 -9.79
C ASN A 26 -5.87 -4.68 -9.25
N ILE A 27 -5.82 -5.80 -8.54
CA ILE A 27 -4.59 -6.36 -7.94
C ILE A 27 -4.25 -7.64 -8.70
N PRO A 28 -3.34 -7.60 -9.69
CA PRO A 28 -2.86 -8.81 -10.35
C PRO A 28 -2.20 -9.76 -9.36
N ARG A 29 -2.41 -11.07 -9.54
CA ARG A 29 -1.77 -12.08 -8.70
C ARG A 29 -0.26 -11.94 -8.73
N GLY A 30 0.36 -11.92 -7.56
CA GLY A 30 1.81 -11.84 -7.41
C GLY A 30 2.39 -10.42 -7.58
N SER A 31 1.55 -9.40 -7.76
CA SER A 31 1.99 -8.01 -7.81
C SER A 31 2.50 -7.51 -6.45
N LEU A 32 3.33 -6.47 -6.48
CA LEU A 32 3.62 -5.66 -5.30
C LEU A 32 2.52 -4.60 -5.16
N LEU A 33 1.86 -4.55 -4.01
CA LEU A 33 0.87 -3.51 -3.72
C LEU A 33 1.48 -2.46 -2.81
N VAL A 34 1.49 -1.21 -3.24
CA VAL A 34 2.03 -0.07 -2.50
C VAL A 34 0.88 0.81 -2.02
N VAL A 35 0.71 0.90 -0.70
CA VAL A 35 -0.25 1.79 -0.05
C VAL A 35 0.42 3.14 0.16
N GLU A 36 -0.26 4.21 -0.24
CA GLU A 36 0.25 5.57 -0.09
C GLU A 36 -0.87 6.55 0.28
N GLY A 37 -0.48 7.76 0.65
CA GLY A 37 -1.39 8.88 0.87
C GLY A 37 -1.29 9.45 2.28
N ARG A 38 -1.66 10.73 2.43
CA ARG A 38 -1.73 11.38 3.75
C ARG A 38 -2.96 10.89 4.49
N ALA A 39 -2.75 9.99 5.45
CA ALA A 39 -3.83 9.40 6.23
C ALA A 39 -3.40 9.07 7.67
N PRO A 40 -4.35 8.97 8.63
CA PRO A 40 -4.05 8.51 9.98
C PRO A 40 -3.49 7.07 10.00
N ILE A 41 -2.63 6.78 10.97
CA ILE A 41 -1.97 5.46 11.12
C ILE A 41 -2.98 4.31 11.20
N TRP A 42 -4.12 4.51 11.88
CA TRP A 42 -5.15 3.47 11.98
C TRP A 42 -5.76 3.10 10.61
N ARG A 43 -5.80 4.04 9.64
CA ARG A 43 -6.29 3.79 8.28
C ARG A 43 -5.31 2.94 7.49
N TYR A 44 -4.01 3.15 7.68
CA TYR A 44 -2.96 2.25 7.18
C TYR A 44 -3.11 0.84 7.77
N GLY A 45 -3.38 0.72 9.08
CA GLY A 45 -3.65 -0.57 9.72
C GLY A 45 -4.87 -1.30 9.13
N MET A 46 -5.96 -0.57 8.88
CA MET A 46 -7.15 -1.11 8.20
C MET A 46 -6.83 -1.55 6.77
N ALA A 47 -6.07 -0.75 6.02
CA ALA A 47 -5.65 -1.08 4.66
C ALA A 47 -4.79 -2.35 4.64
N LEU A 48 -3.79 -2.47 5.52
CA LEU A 48 -2.98 -3.68 5.63
C LEU A 48 -3.84 -4.92 5.89
N HIS A 49 -4.78 -4.84 6.83
CA HIS A 49 -5.65 -5.97 7.16
C HIS A 49 -6.53 -6.37 5.97
N LEU A 50 -7.15 -5.40 5.29
CA LEU A 50 -7.96 -5.65 4.09
C LEU A 50 -7.14 -6.30 2.97
N LEU A 51 -5.91 -5.81 2.76
CA LEU A 51 -5.05 -6.22 1.66
C LEU A 51 -4.31 -7.53 1.91
N HIS A 52 -4.15 -7.96 3.16
CA HIS A 52 -3.46 -9.20 3.50
C HIS A 52 -4.10 -10.44 2.86
N GLY A 53 -5.43 -10.44 2.68
CA GLY A 53 -6.17 -11.49 1.99
C GLY A 53 -6.23 -11.35 0.46
N SER A 54 -5.58 -10.34 -0.12
CA SER A 54 -5.60 -10.08 -1.56
C SER A 54 -4.62 -11.00 -2.32
N PRO A 55 -4.66 -11.04 -3.67
CA PRO A 55 -3.73 -11.88 -4.45
C PRO A 55 -2.33 -11.26 -4.62
N ALA A 56 -2.03 -10.13 -3.96
CA ALA A 56 -0.70 -9.52 -3.97
C ALA A 56 0.37 -10.46 -3.39
N ALA A 57 1.59 -10.42 -3.94
CA ALA A 57 2.73 -11.15 -3.38
C ALA A 57 3.23 -10.50 -2.09
N ALA A 58 3.22 -9.17 -2.04
CA ALA A 58 3.69 -8.37 -0.93
C ALA A 58 2.93 -7.03 -0.87
N ILE A 59 2.90 -6.45 0.32
CA ILE A 59 2.31 -5.16 0.61
C ILE A 59 3.40 -4.26 1.16
N ALA A 60 3.47 -3.04 0.64
CA ALA A 60 4.39 -2.01 1.08
C ALA A 60 3.66 -0.73 1.46
N PHE A 61 4.21 0.02 2.41
CA PHE A 61 3.79 1.38 2.69
C PHE A 61 4.81 2.35 2.11
N TYR A 62 4.33 3.35 1.38
CA TYR A 62 5.20 4.37 0.81
C TYR A 62 5.58 5.42 1.87
N ASP A 63 6.88 5.61 2.08
CA ASP A 63 7.43 6.75 2.79
C ASP A 63 8.19 7.63 1.78
N PRO A 64 7.80 8.90 1.58
CA PRO A 64 8.46 9.81 0.63
C PRO A 64 9.95 10.03 0.86
N ARG A 65 10.47 9.69 2.04
CA ARG A 65 11.90 9.82 2.40
C ARG A 65 12.70 8.56 2.10
N LEU A 66 12.04 7.42 1.92
CA LEU A 66 12.69 6.11 1.78
C LEU A 66 12.32 5.40 0.46
N GLY A 67 11.03 5.37 0.12
CA GLY A 67 10.45 4.51 -0.92
C GLY A 67 9.34 3.61 -0.36
N ALA A 68 9.01 2.53 -1.08
CA ALA A 68 8.01 1.57 -0.63
C ALA A 68 8.62 0.55 0.33
N VAL A 69 8.29 0.64 1.62
CA VAL A 69 8.77 -0.27 2.67
C VAL A 69 7.86 -1.49 2.76
N ILE A 70 8.37 -2.69 2.52
CA ILE A 70 7.61 -3.94 2.64
C ILE A 70 7.16 -4.14 4.10
N VAL A 71 5.86 -4.27 4.32
CA VAL A 71 5.25 -4.48 5.66
C VAL A 71 4.61 -5.86 5.82
N ALA A 72 4.27 -6.53 4.72
CA ALA A 72 3.80 -7.91 4.71
C ALA A 72 4.21 -8.61 3.40
N SER A 73 4.48 -9.91 3.46
CA SER A 73 4.87 -10.69 2.28
C SER A 73 4.46 -12.15 2.40
N HIS A 74 3.99 -12.73 1.30
CA HIS A 74 3.85 -14.17 1.09
C HIS A 74 4.81 -14.69 0.01
N ASN A 75 5.76 -13.86 -0.41
CA ASN A 75 6.73 -14.20 -1.44
C ASN A 75 8.15 -14.04 -0.88
N PRO A 76 8.99 -15.09 -0.92
CA PRO A 76 10.34 -15.06 -0.34
C PRO A 76 11.28 -14.05 -1.02
N SER A 77 10.91 -13.50 -2.18
CA SER A 77 11.66 -12.44 -2.87
C SER A 77 11.48 -11.06 -2.22
N PHE A 78 10.52 -10.88 -1.31
CA PHE A 78 10.30 -9.65 -0.56
C PHE A 78 10.46 -9.90 0.94
N THR A 79 11.36 -9.16 1.57
CA THR A 79 11.61 -9.25 3.01
C THR A 79 10.94 -8.09 3.73
N ILE A 80 10.33 -8.33 4.90
CA ILE A 80 9.75 -7.25 5.71
C ILE A 80 10.85 -6.24 6.09
N GLY A 81 10.56 -4.95 5.93
CA GLY A 81 11.53 -3.87 6.13
C GLY A 81 12.41 -3.57 4.91
N GLN A 82 12.36 -4.38 3.86
CA GLN A 82 13.00 -4.06 2.59
C GLN A 82 12.38 -2.77 2.02
N VAL A 83 13.23 -1.87 1.55
CA VAL A 83 12.81 -0.68 0.81
C VAL A 83 12.92 -0.97 -0.69
N VAL A 84 11.81 -0.82 -1.41
CA VAL A 84 11.74 -0.97 -2.86
C VAL A 84 11.61 0.41 -3.49
N ASP A 85 12.51 0.71 -4.42
CA ASP A 85 12.42 1.92 -5.23
C ASP A 85 11.26 1.78 -6.23
N VAL A 86 10.25 2.65 -6.08
CA VAL A 86 9.05 2.66 -6.91
C VAL A 86 8.72 4.10 -7.29
N THR A 87 8.25 4.29 -8.52
CA THR A 87 7.66 5.56 -8.93
C THR A 87 6.20 5.57 -8.52
N ILE A 88 5.82 6.55 -7.70
CA ILE A 88 4.42 6.84 -7.38
C ILE A 88 3.91 7.86 -8.41
N PRO A 89 2.80 7.58 -9.12
CA PRO A 89 2.17 8.57 -9.99
C PRO A 89 1.79 9.81 -9.17
N GLU A 90 2.08 11.01 -9.68
CA GLU A 90 1.60 12.24 -9.06
C GLU A 90 0.05 12.24 -9.04
N GLU A 91 -0.55 12.63 -7.91
CA GLU A 91 -1.98 12.91 -7.84
C GLU A 91 -2.33 13.99 -8.88
N LYS A 92 -3.35 13.73 -9.70
CA LYS A 92 -3.89 14.73 -10.65
C LYS A 92 -4.76 15.76 -9.96
#